data_AF-A0A1H8G516-F1
#
_entry.id   AF-A0A1H8G516-F1
#
_cell.length_a   1.000
_cell.length_b   1.000
_cell.length_c   1.000
_cell.angle_alpha   90.00
_cell.angle_beta   90.00
_cell.angle_gamma   90.00
#
_symmetry.space_group_name_H-M   'P 1'
#
loop_
_entity.id
_entity.type
_entity.pdbx_description
1 polymer ?
#
loop_
_entity_poly.entity_id
_entity_poly.type
_entity_poly.pdbx_seq_one_letter_code
_entity_poly.pdbx_strand_id
1 'polypeptide(L)'
;MPYITSFETLEQEIEKVPGKPVVLEALWDGDTNGWFLYIDLYTETGRFFWKKTTAVHLGIISMGGDIRLFNGQVPAWPEAVLAKAIGEKAAEKYGLTFYFPSDKEPDDNCPSWTQRHLAINCADCNKLILPTNSPYLPKEICHHCHLEREWNEKIKLNKPYKDGIYGTYRTKDNPDECRDHTIVDYLKTLKALDAAIIIFTHDELIAIKDNVYNEIKQLIANYKPSDLQGESRKFGAFKTLSFEDRDYEIEMKFGHAHWELYSQVYRYRTLEEAVLNGWTYYLHIVKGITDRDDAFLRFVYAVCNGETSIQAINDRYRNILTAAEVLATLENLATLNCINILNQTIHITERGKNIL
;
A
#
# COMPACT_ATOMS: atom_id res chain seq x y z
N MET A 1 0.93 -12.58 23.67
CA MET A 1 0.63 -13.68 22.73
C MET A 1 1.97 -14.24 22.29
N PRO A 2 2.20 -15.56 22.32
CA PRO A 2 3.50 -16.13 21.96
C PRO A 2 3.72 -16.05 20.45
N TYR A 3 4.98 -15.85 20.06
CA TYR A 3 5.41 -15.91 18.67
C TYR A 3 5.83 -17.35 18.35
N ILE A 4 5.21 -17.92 17.32
CA ILE A 4 5.53 -19.24 16.80
C ILE A 4 6.56 -19.05 15.69
N THR A 5 7.82 -19.35 15.99
CA THR A 5 8.95 -19.19 15.06
C THR A 5 9.53 -20.53 14.59
N SER A 6 9.13 -21.62 15.23
CA SER A 6 9.57 -22.97 14.90
C SER A 6 8.56 -24.03 15.38
N PHE A 7 8.77 -25.29 14.97
CA PHE A 7 7.94 -26.40 15.43
C PHE A 7 8.06 -26.61 16.95
N GLU A 8 9.23 -26.39 17.54
CA GLU A 8 9.46 -26.54 18.98
C GLU A 8 8.64 -25.51 19.78
N THR A 9 8.56 -24.27 19.30
CA THR A 9 7.71 -23.24 19.94
C THR A 9 6.22 -23.57 19.81
N LEU A 10 5.79 -24.09 18.66
CA LEU A 10 4.41 -24.56 18.45
C LEU A 10 4.06 -25.71 19.39
N GLU A 11 4.95 -26.70 19.46
CA GLU A 11 4.79 -27.90 20.27
C GLU A 11 4.65 -27.59 21.75
N GLN A 12 5.48 -26.67 22.27
CA GLN A 12 5.37 -26.19 23.65
C GLN A 12 3.99 -25.59 23.95
N GLU A 13 3.38 -24.88 23.01
CA GLU A 13 2.02 -24.35 23.19
C GLU A 13 0.95 -25.44 23.07
N ILE A 14 1.09 -26.39 22.14
CA ILE A 14 0.17 -27.55 22.01
C ILE A 14 0.13 -28.36 23.31
N GLU A 15 1.29 -28.66 23.90
CA GLU A 15 1.40 -29.49 25.12
C GLU A 15 0.73 -28.87 26.36
N LYS A 16 0.54 -27.54 26.37
CA LYS A 16 -0.19 -26.83 27.44
C LYS A 16 -1.70 -26.97 27.32
N VAL A 17 -2.22 -27.34 26.16
CA VAL A 17 -3.66 -27.39 25.91
C VAL A 17 -4.24 -28.76 26.28
N PRO A 18 -5.23 -28.81 27.19
CA PRO A 18 -5.87 -30.07 27.55
C PRO A 18 -6.77 -30.60 26.42
N GLY A 19 -6.94 -31.93 26.39
CA GLY A 19 -7.78 -32.61 25.41
C GLY A 19 -6.98 -33.22 24.27
N LYS A 20 -7.67 -33.95 23.37
CA LYS A 20 -7.03 -34.52 22.18
C LYS A 20 -7.00 -33.46 21.07
N PRO A 21 -5.82 -33.07 20.54
CA PRO A 21 -5.75 -32.22 19.35
C PRO A 21 -6.46 -32.89 18.17
N VAL A 22 -7.32 -32.14 17.48
CA VAL A 22 -8.05 -32.62 16.29
C VAL A 22 -7.76 -31.80 15.06
N VAL A 23 -7.59 -30.49 15.21
CA VAL A 23 -7.27 -29.58 14.11
C VAL A 23 -6.28 -28.54 14.58
N LEU A 24 -5.27 -28.29 13.74
CA LEU A 24 -4.42 -27.13 13.83
C LEU A 24 -4.78 -26.22 12.67
N GLU A 25 -5.27 -25.03 12.98
CA GLU A 25 -5.73 -24.04 12.02
C GLU A 25 -4.69 -22.91 11.92
N ALA A 26 -4.40 -22.50 10.68
CA ALA A 26 -3.66 -21.28 10.39
C ALA A 26 -4.54 -20.37 9.51
N LEU A 27 -4.81 -19.15 9.98
CA LEU A 27 -5.56 -18.13 9.24
C LEU A 27 -4.81 -16.81 9.24
N TRP A 28 -4.90 -16.09 8.12
CA TRP A 28 -4.33 -14.74 8.01
C TRP A 28 -5.17 -13.73 8.78
N ASP A 29 -4.47 -12.76 9.36
CA ASP A 29 -5.02 -11.51 9.86
C ASP A 29 -4.02 -10.39 9.55
N GLY A 30 -4.48 -9.14 9.57
CA GLY A 30 -3.68 -7.98 9.21
C GLY A 30 -4.04 -6.76 10.05
N ASP A 31 -3.01 -6.04 10.49
CA ASP A 31 -3.17 -4.77 11.20
C ASP A 31 -2.31 -3.66 10.58
N THR A 32 -2.15 -2.54 11.30
CA THR A 32 -1.29 -1.43 10.84
C THR A 32 0.19 -1.79 10.73
N ASN A 33 0.63 -2.92 11.28
CA ASN A 33 2.01 -3.40 11.26
C ASN A 33 2.26 -4.48 10.19
N GLY A 34 1.20 -5.03 9.59
CA GLY A 34 1.25 -5.97 8.48
C GLY A 34 0.45 -7.25 8.70
N TRP A 35 0.67 -8.22 7.82
CA TRP A 35 0.08 -9.54 7.80
C TRP A 35 0.79 -10.50 8.76
N PHE A 36 0.01 -11.34 9.42
CA PHE A 36 0.48 -12.43 10.26
C PHE A 36 -0.53 -13.58 10.24
N LEU A 37 -0.14 -14.74 10.77
CA LEU A 37 -1.04 -15.89 10.89
C LEU A 37 -1.41 -16.11 12.36
N TYR A 38 -2.71 -16.22 12.66
CA TYR A 38 -3.14 -16.85 13.90
C TYR A 38 -3.04 -18.36 13.78
N ILE A 39 -2.56 -18.98 14.85
CA ILE A 39 -2.51 -20.43 15.00
C ILE A 39 -3.47 -20.84 16.10
N ASP A 40 -4.53 -21.55 15.72
CA ASP A 40 -5.56 -22.04 16.64
C ASP A 40 -5.56 -23.56 16.67
N LEU A 41 -5.69 -24.12 17.88
CA LEU A 41 -5.82 -25.55 18.10
C LEU A 41 -7.24 -25.89 18.53
N TYR A 42 -7.87 -26.79 17.79
CA TYR A 42 -9.12 -27.39 18.20
C TYR A 42 -8.81 -28.68 18.97
N THR A 43 -9.37 -28.78 20.17
CA THR A 43 -9.25 -29.97 21.02
C THR A 43 -10.61 -30.58 21.31
N GLU A 44 -10.66 -31.92 21.35
CA GLU A 44 -11.82 -32.67 21.85
C GLU A 44 -11.61 -33.06 23.32
N THR A 45 -12.61 -32.76 24.15
CA THR A 45 -12.69 -33.19 25.55
C THR A 45 -13.99 -33.93 25.82
N GLY A 46 -14.00 -34.82 26.82
CA GLY A 46 -15.17 -35.62 27.21
C GLY A 46 -15.16 -37.06 26.71
N ARG A 47 -16.14 -37.87 27.16
CA ARG A 47 -16.28 -39.29 26.79
C ARG A 47 -17.63 -39.55 26.12
N PHE A 48 -17.60 -40.38 25.08
CA PHE A 48 -18.79 -40.91 24.38
C PHE A 48 -19.69 -39.80 23.80
N PHE A 49 -20.93 -39.64 24.29
CA PHE A 49 -21.90 -38.67 23.75
C PHE A 49 -21.69 -37.22 24.22
N TRP A 50 -20.78 -36.97 25.16
CA TRP A 50 -20.53 -35.63 25.73
C TRP A 50 -19.21 -35.04 25.25
N LYS A 51 -18.87 -35.27 23.98
CA LYS A 51 -17.70 -34.64 23.36
C LYS A 51 -17.95 -33.15 23.17
N LYS A 52 -17.02 -32.34 23.63
CA LYS A 52 -16.99 -30.89 23.38
C LYS A 52 -15.73 -30.56 22.60
N THR A 53 -15.91 -29.81 21.51
CA THR A 53 -14.79 -29.22 20.76
C THR A 53 -14.57 -27.80 21.27
N THR A 54 -13.33 -27.45 21.56
CA THR A 54 -12.91 -26.10 21.98
C THR A 54 -11.77 -25.63 21.11
N ALA A 55 -11.86 -24.39 20.60
CA ALA A 55 -10.74 -23.72 19.96
C ALA A 55 -9.90 -23.01 21.03
N VAL A 56 -8.59 -23.17 20.96
CA VAL A 56 -7.62 -22.51 21.84
C VAL A 56 -6.58 -21.82 20.97
N HIS A 57 -6.45 -20.53 21.17
CA HIS A 57 -5.45 -19.73 20.47
C HIS A 57 -4.05 -20.06 20.99
N LEU A 58 -3.19 -20.57 20.11
CA LEU A 58 -1.82 -20.97 20.48
C LEU A 58 -0.83 -19.82 20.36
N GLY A 59 -0.96 -18.96 19.35
CA GLY A 59 -0.02 -17.87 19.09
C GLY A 59 -0.08 -17.36 17.65
N ILE A 60 0.90 -16.54 17.29
CA ILE A 60 1.00 -15.96 15.94
C ILE A 60 2.31 -16.29 15.25
N ILE A 61 2.27 -16.42 13.93
CA ILE A 61 3.46 -16.42 13.06
C ILE A 61 3.53 -15.05 12.37
N SER A 62 4.62 -14.33 12.61
CA SER A 62 4.92 -13.04 11.95
C SER A 62 6.42 -12.96 11.70
N MET A 63 6.81 -12.60 10.47
CA MET A 63 8.22 -12.52 10.06
C MET A 63 8.63 -11.07 9.74
N GLY A 64 8.25 -10.15 10.63
CA GLY A 64 8.56 -8.72 10.53
C GLY A 64 7.43 -7.90 9.90
N GLY A 65 7.69 -6.62 9.64
CA GLY A 65 6.71 -5.70 9.07
C GLY A 65 6.62 -5.79 7.55
N ASP A 66 5.48 -5.38 7.01
CA ASP A 66 5.18 -5.44 5.57
C ASP A 66 5.80 -4.31 4.73
N ILE A 67 6.83 -3.63 5.24
CA ILE A 67 7.64 -2.69 4.44
C ILE A 67 8.19 -3.36 3.16
N ARG A 68 8.40 -4.68 3.21
CA ARG A 68 8.75 -5.53 2.06
C ARG A 68 7.75 -5.45 0.89
N LEU A 69 6.46 -5.25 1.15
CA LEU A 69 5.43 -5.12 0.12
C LEU A 69 5.61 -3.84 -0.70
N PHE A 70 6.15 -2.79 -0.07
CA PHE A 70 6.45 -1.51 -0.73
C PHE A 70 7.76 -1.54 -1.51
N ASN A 71 8.67 -2.47 -1.18
CA ASN A 71 9.96 -2.64 -1.85
C ASN A 71 9.94 -3.65 -3.01
N GLY A 72 8.75 -4.08 -3.46
CA GLY A 72 8.61 -5.05 -4.56
C GLY A 72 9.14 -6.44 -4.24
N GLN A 73 9.47 -6.73 -2.98
CA GLN A 73 9.94 -8.03 -2.52
C GLN A 73 8.74 -8.97 -2.26
N VAL A 74 7.99 -9.25 -3.31
CA VAL A 74 7.00 -10.34 -3.37
C VAL A 74 7.44 -11.22 -4.56
N PRO A 75 7.56 -12.56 -4.44
CA PRO A 75 6.98 -13.45 -3.42
C PRO A 75 8.00 -14.36 -2.71
N ALA A 76 7.95 -14.34 -1.39
CA ALA A 76 7.57 -15.52 -0.63
C ALA A 76 6.94 -14.98 0.65
N TRP A 77 5.77 -15.46 1.05
CA TRP A 77 5.21 -15.17 2.36
C TRP A 77 5.85 -16.16 3.34
N PRO A 78 6.98 -15.82 4.00
CA PRO A 78 7.72 -16.76 4.85
C PRO A 78 6.85 -17.30 6.00
N GLU A 79 5.85 -16.54 6.44
CA GLU A 79 4.85 -16.98 7.40
C GLU A 79 4.08 -18.20 6.88
N ALA A 80 3.62 -18.18 5.62
CA ALA A 80 2.94 -19.33 5.02
C ALA A 80 3.87 -20.53 4.84
N VAL A 81 5.12 -20.29 4.44
CA VAL A 81 6.14 -21.36 4.31
C VAL A 81 6.39 -22.03 5.66
N LEU A 82 6.58 -21.23 6.72
CA LEU A 82 6.79 -21.72 8.07
C LEU A 82 5.55 -22.44 8.59
N ALA A 83 4.36 -21.85 8.44
CA ALA A 83 3.09 -22.44 8.86
C ALA A 83 2.86 -23.81 8.24
N LYS A 84 3.12 -23.94 6.93
CA LYS A 84 3.03 -25.22 6.22
C LYS A 84 4.01 -26.24 6.80
N ALA A 85 5.27 -25.85 6.95
CA ALA A 85 6.31 -26.74 7.47
C ALA A 85 6.03 -27.24 8.90
N ILE A 86 5.59 -26.37 9.81
CA ILE A 86 5.29 -26.75 11.20
C ILE A 86 3.93 -27.44 11.31
N GLY A 87 2.96 -27.06 10.47
CA GLY A 87 1.63 -27.65 10.43
C GLY A 87 1.64 -29.10 9.95
N GLU A 88 2.42 -29.40 8.91
CA GLU A 88 2.66 -30.76 8.42
C GLU A 88 3.30 -31.64 9.50
N LYS A 89 4.34 -31.13 10.20
CA LYS A 89 4.96 -31.83 11.33
C LYS A 89 3.99 -32.09 12.48
N ALA A 90 3.14 -31.11 12.81
CA ALA A 90 2.13 -31.26 13.85
C ALA A 90 1.06 -32.30 13.46
N ALA A 91 0.61 -32.27 12.20
CA ALA A 91 -0.33 -33.25 11.67
C ALA A 91 0.24 -34.68 11.77
N GLU A 92 1.50 -34.87 11.41
CA GLU A 92 2.19 -36.16 11.54
C GLU A 92 2.33 -36.60 13.00
N LYS A 93 2.83 -35.72 13.89
CA LYS A 93 3.08 -36.06 15.31
C LYS A 93 1.81 -36.36 16.08
N TYR A 94 0.75 -35.58 15.89
CA TYR A 94 -0.47 -35.64 16.71
C TYR A 94 -1.64 -36.35 16.02
N GLY A 95 -1.52 -36.70 14.72
CA GLY A 95 -2.61 -37.26 13.94
C GLY A 95 -3.80 -36.31 13.80
N LEU A 96 -3.53 -35.00 13.77
CA LEU A 96 -4.51 -33.93 13.61
C LEU A 96 -4.66 -33.51 12.15
N THR A 97 -5.73 -32.80 11.82
CA THR A 97 -5.87 -32.13 10.52
C THR A 97 -5.16 -30.78 10.56
N PHE A 98 -4.22 -30.54 9.66
CA PHE A 98 -3.72 -29.18 9.43
C PHE A 98 -4.62 -28.47 8.43
N TYR A 99 -5.19 -27.32 8.82
CA TYR A 99 -6.12 -26.54 8.03
C TYR A 99 -5.54 -25.15 7.76
N PHE A 100 -5.19 -24.88 6.50
CA PHE A 100 -4.65 -23.60 6.07
C PHE A 100 -5.21 -23.24 4.68
N PRO A 101 -6.37 -22.56 4.62
CA PRO A 101 -7.11 -22.35 3.36
C PRO A 101 -6.46 -21.36 2.38
N SER A 102 -5.50 -20.53 2.83
CA SER A 102 -4.81 -19.53 1.98
C SER A 102 -3.29 -19.63 2.12
N ASP A 103 -2.73 -20.73 1.65
CA ASP A 103 -1.30 -21.05 1.78
C ASP A 103 -0.39 -20.31 0.77
N LYS A 104 -0.98 -19.59 -0.19
CA LYS A 104 -0.23 -18.87 -1.24
C LYS A 104 -0.05 -17.39 -0.96
N GLU A 105 -0.98 -16.76 -0.25
CA GLU A 105 -1.03 -15.32 -0.04
C GLU A 105 -1.96 -14.95 1.13
N PRO A 106 -1.80 -13.77 1.75
CA PRO A 106 -2.69 -13.29 2.78
C PRO A 106 -4.12 -13.07 2.30
N ASP A 107 -5.07 -13.56 3.09
CA ASP A 107 -6.51 -13.38 2.88
C ASP A 107 -7.25 -13.64 4.20
N ASP A 108 -7.73 -12.57 4.83
CA ASP A 108 -8.47 -12.59 6.11
C ASP A 108 -9.94 -13.01 5.95
N ASN A 109 -10.42 -13.22 4.72
CA ASN A 109 -11.80 -13.63 4.44
C ASN A 109 -11.96 -15.15 4.29
N CYS A 110 -10.88 -15.91 4.53
CA CYS A 110 -10.95 -17.36 4.52
C CYS A 110 -11.77 -17.88 5.71
N PRO A 111 -12.63 -18.88 5.51
CA PRO A 111 -13.44 -19.45 6.58
C PRO A 111 -12.55 -20.13 7.62
N SER A 112 -12.91 -19.97 8.90
CA SER A 112 -12.38 -20.86 9.92
C SER A 112 -12.78 -22.31 9.68
N TRP A 113 -12.10 -23.24 10.34
CA TRP A 113 -12.35 -24.67 10.26
C TRP A 113 -13.82 -24.95 10.53
N THR A 114 -14.41 -24.32 11.55
CA THR A 114 -15.83 -24.51 11.89
C THR A 114 -16.77 -23.96 10.82
N GLN A 115 -16.36 -22.94 10.08
CA GLN A 115 -17.15 -22.27 9.04
C GLN A 115 -16.97 -22.86 7.64
N ARG A 116 -16.03 -23.79 7.43
CA ARG A 116 -15.74 -24.37 6.10
C ARG A 116 -16.97 -24.92 5.35
N HIS A 117 -18.01 -25.32 6.07
CA HIS A 117 -19.27 -25.81 5.51
C HIS A 117 -20.16 -24.71 4.90
N LEU A 118 -19.92 -23.44 5.26
CA LEU A 118 -20.58 -22.26 4.70
C LEU A 118 -19.83 -21.67 3.50
N ALA A 119 -18.62 -22.17 3.24
CA ALA A 119 -17.71 -21.60 2.28
C ALA A 119 -17.92 -22.16 0.88
N ILE A 120 -17.43 -21.40 -0.10
CA ILE A 120 -17.39 -21.79 -1.50
C ILE A 120 -15.95 -21.75 -2.00
N ASN A 121 -15.68 -22.41 -3.13
CA ASN A 121 -14.40 -22.23 -3.81
C ASN A 121 -14.48 -20.99 -4.70
N CYS A 122 -13.46 -20.13 -4.62
CA CYS A 122 -13.26 -19.03 -5.57
C CYS A 122 -13.23 -19.57 -7.00
N ALA A 123 -14.01 -18.98 -7.89
CA ALA A 123 -14.13 -19.40 -9.28
C ALA A 123 -12.81 -19.34 -10.08
N ASP A 124 -11.85 -18.52 -9.64
CA ASP A 124 -10.59 -18.29 -10.37
C ASP A 124 -9.42 -19.11 -9.81
N CYS A 125 -9.20 -19.06 -8.49
CA CYS A 125 -8.05 -19.70 -7.85
C CYS A 125 -8.39 -20.94 -7.03
N ASN A 126 -9.68 -21.29 -6.92
CA ASN A 126 -10.18 -22.40 -6.12
C ASN A 126 -9.87 -22.31 -4.61
N LYS A 127 -9.47 -21.13 -4.11
CA LYS A 127 -9.30 -20.83 -2.68
C LYS A 127 -10.66 -20.88 -1.97
N LEU A 128 -10.70 -21.45 -0.77
CA LEU A 128 -11.92 -21.52 0.01
C LEU A 128 -12.23 -20.14 0.63
N ILE A 129 -13.41 -19.60 0.38
CA ILE A 129 -13.82 -18.25 0.82
C ILE A 129 -15.22 -18.23 1.42
N LEU A 130 -15.48 -17.29 2.32
CA LEU A 130 -16.83 -16.95 2.72
C LEU A 130 -17.45 -15.98 1.69
N PRO A 131 -18.68 -16.26 1.19
CA PRO A 131 -19.36 -15.30 0.33
C PRO A 131 -19.50 -13.94 0.99
N THR A 132 -19.01 -12.90 0.33
CA THR A 132 -19.05 -11.53 0.84
C THR A 132 -20.48 -10.96 0.82
N ASN A 133 -20.75 -10.07 1.77
CA ASN A 133 -21.94 -9.22 1.77
C ASN A 133 -21.68 -7.84 1.13
N SER A 134 -20.45 -7.57 0.71
CA SER A 134 -20.10 -6.32 0.04
C SER A 134 -20.80 -6.21 -1.31
N PRO A 135 -21.42 -5.07 -1.64
CA PRO A 135 -21.98 -4.85 -2.97
C PRO A 135 -20.89 -4.63 -4.04
N TYR A 136 -19.62 -4.45 -3.64
CA TYR A 136 -18.51 -4.14 -4.54
C TYR A 136 -17.66 -5.37 -4.91
N LEU A 137 -17.75 -6.46 -4.16
CA LEU A 137 -16.98 -7.68 -4.40
C LEU A 137 -17.92 -8.79 -4.91
N PRO A 138 -17.67 -9.43 -6.07
CA PRO A 138 -18.50 -10.54 -6.53
C PRO A 138 -18.47 -11.70 -5.53
N LYS A 139 -19.59 -12.41 -5.41
CA LYS A 139 -19.78 -13.40 -4.33
C LYS A 139 -18.98 -14.67 -4.56
N GLU A 140 -18.59 -14.93 -5.80
CA GLU A 140 -17.99 -16.16 -6.28
C GLU A 140 -16.47 -16.11 -6.42
N ILE A 141 -15.83 -14.97 -6.11
CA ILE A 141 -14.37 -14.82 -6.19
C ILE A 141 -13.77 -14.23 -4.92
N CYS A 142 -12.53 -14.56 -4.63
CA CYS A 142 -11.81 -13.95 -3.51
C CYS A 142 -11.44 -12.50 -3.86
N HIS A 143 -11.13 -11.71 -2.83
CA HIS A 143 -10.73 -10.31 -2.99
C HIS A 143 -9.49 -10.17 -3.89
N HIS A 144 -8.49 -11.04 -3.74
CA HIS A 144 -7.30 -11.01 -4.58
C HIS A 144 -7.60 -11.19 -6.07
N CYS A 145 -8.35 -12.24 -6.44
CA CYS A 145 -8.72 -12.47 -7.84
C CYS A 145 -9.63 -11.36 -8.39
N HIS A 146 -10.49 -10.76 -7.56
CA HIS A 146 -11.25 -9.59 -7.96
C HIS A 146 -10.34 -8.40 -8.32
N LEU A 147 -9.38 -8.06 -7.46
CA LEU A 147 -8.41 -7.00 -7.73
C LEU A 147 -7.57 -7.30 -8.98
N GLU A 148 -7.16 -8.55 -9.18
CA GLU A 148 -6.45 -8.97 -10.39
C GLU A 148 -7.31 -8.78 -11.64
N ARG A 149 -8.60 -9.14 -11.60
CA ARG A 149 -9.54 -8.88 -12.70
C ARG A 149 -9.67 -7.39 -12.99
N GLU A 150 -9.90 -6.57 -11.97
CA GLU A 150 -10.02 -5.11 -12.14
C GLU A 150 -8.74 -4.50 -12.72
N TRP A 151 -7.57 -4.95 -12.25
CA TRP A 151 -6.29 -4.50 -12.75
C TRP A 151 -6.08 -4.89 -14.21
N ASN A 152 -6.38 -6.15 -14.57
CA ASN A 152 -6.29 -6.64 -15.94
C ASN A 152 -7.28 -5.92 -16.88
N GLU A 153 -8.48 -5.61 -16.41
CA GLU A 153 -9.47 -4.79 -17.12
C GLU A 153 -8.94 -3.38 -17.39
N LYS A 154 -8.32 -2.72 -16.40
CA LYS A 154 -7.71 -1.39 -16.58
C LYS A 154 -6.61 -1.40 -17.66
N ILE A 155 -5.71 -2.39 -17.60
CA ILE A 155 -4.66 -2.59 -18.60
C ILE A 155 -5.25 -2.80 -20.00
N LYS A 156 -6.31 -3.62 -20.11
CA LYS A 156 -7.00 -3.88 -21.39
C LYS A 156 -7.64 -2.62 -21.95
N LEU A 157 -8.42 -1.92 -21.13
CA LEU A 157 -9.17 -0.72 -21.53
C LEU A 157 -8.26 0.46 -21.87
N ASN A 158 -6.99 0.44 -21.40
CA ASN A 158 -5.98 1.44 -21.72
C ASN A 158 -6.48 2.86 -21.46
N LYS A 159 -7.21 3.06 -20.37
CA LYS A 159 -7.78 4.36 -20.02
C LYS A 159 -6.67 5.34 -19.63
N PRO A 160 -6.87 6.65 -19.86
CA PRO A 160 -5.96 7.65 -19.30
C PRO A 160 -5.76 7.43 -17.80
N TYR A 161 -4.50 7.32 -17.40
CA TYR A 161 -4.08 7.17 -16.01
C TYR A 161 -3.65 8.51 -15.50
N LYS A 162 -4.26 8.93 -14.38
CA LYS A 162 -3.91 10.10 -13.58
C LYS A 162 -3.15 11.17 -14.38
N ASP A 163 -3.85 11.88 -15.27
CA ASP A 163 -3.33 13.15 -15.77
C ASP A 163 -3.17 14.06 -14.56
N GLY A 164 -1.95 14.53 -14.32
CA GLY A 164 -1.62 15.08 -13.03
C GLY A 164 -0.30 15.81 -13.00
N ILE A 165 -0.20 16.66 -12.00
CA ILE A 165 0.99 17.44 -11.71
C ILE A 165 1.30 17.21 -10.24
N TYR A 166 2.51 16.78 -9.92
CA TYR A 166 2.97 16.65 -8.55
C TYR A 166 4.35 17.27 -8.37
N GLY A 167 4.54 17.86 -7.19
CA GLY A 167 5.82 18.40 -6.77
C GLY A 167 6.65 17.29 -6.15
N THR A 168 7.95 17.35 -6.36
CA THR A 168 8.94 16.67 -5.53
C THR A 168 10.06 17.63 -5.17
N TYR A 169 10.86 17.28 -4.17
CA TYR A 169 12.10 17.97 -3.86
C TYR A 169 13.19 16.98 -3.49
N ARG A 170 14.43 17.43 -3.65
CA ARG A 170 15.63 16.73 -3.18
C ARG A 170 16.31 17.54 -2.10
N THR A 171 16.68 16.89 -1.01
CA THR A 171 17.46 17.50 0.06
C THR A 171 18.94 17.19 -0.16
N LYS A 172 19.83 17.89 0.55
CA LYS A 172 21.27 17.58 0.49
C LYS A 172 21.60 16.23 1.13
N ASP A 173 20.85 15.85 2.16
CA ASP A 173 21.09 14.65 2.97
C ASP A 173 20.34 13.41 2.45
N ASN A 174 19.28 13.65 1.66
CA ASN A 174 18.54 12.61 0.97
C ASN A 174 18.38 13.00 -0.50
N PRO A 175 19.22 12.45 -1.40
CA PRO A 175 19.13 12.73 -2.83
C PRO A 175 17.89 12.09 -3.48
N ASP A 176 17.17 11.20 -2.78
CA ASP A 176 15.93 10.62 -3.26
C ASP A 176 14.80 11.66 -3.26
N GLU A 177 13.93 11.59 -4.26
CA GLU A 177 12.84 12.56 -4.44
C GLU A 177 11.73 12.37 -3.39
N CYS A 178 11.55 13.37 -2.54
CA CYS A 178 10.41 13.46 -1.61
C CYS A 178 9.21 14.08 -2.32
N ARG A 179 8.03 13.44 -2.26
CA ARG A 179 6.79 14.01 -2.84
C ARG A 179 6.25 15.16 -1.97
N ASP A 180 5.90 16.25 -2.64
CA ASP A 180 5.23 17.41 -2.04
C ASP A 180 4.04 17.84 -2.91
N HIS A 181 2.87 17.33 -2.56
CA HIS A 181 1.63 17.68 -3.23
C HIS A 181 1.12 19.08 -2.85
N THR A 182 1.73 19.71 -1.84
CA THR A 182 1.14 20.86 -1.15
C THR A 182 1.51 22.19 -1.79
N ILE A 183 2.56 22.22 -2.59
CA ILE A 183 3.06 23.43 -3.26
C ILE A 183 2.77 23.48 -4.76
N VAL A 184 2.19 22.41 -5.30
CA VAL A 184 1.95 22.21 -6.73
C VAL A 184 1.27 23.40 -7.39
N ASP A 185 0.28 23.99 -6.72
CA ASP A 185 -0.47 25.11 -7.29
C ASP A 185 0.35 26.41 -7.37
N TYR A 186 1.29 26.65 -6.46
CA TYR A 186 2.23 27.77 -6.58
C TYR A 186 3.25 27.52 -7.69
N LEU A 187 3.73 26.29 -7.82
CA LEU A 187 4.69 25.94 -8.87
C LEU A 187 4.10 26.16 -10.28
N LYS A 188 2.80 25.87 -10.46
CA LYS A 188 2.09 26.10 -11.73
C LYS A 188 1.96 27.57 -12.13
N THR A 189 1.94 28.51 -11.18
CA THR A 189 1.75 29.93 -11.50
C THR A 189 3.03 30.60 -11.99
N LEU A 190 4.19 30.04 -11.70
CA LEU A 190 5.47 30.62 -12.04
C LEU A 190 5.98 30.25 -13.44
N LYS A 191 5.59 29.08 -13.97
CA LYS A 191 6.12 28.56 -15.22
C LYS A 191 5.05 27.93 -16.09
N ALA A 192 5.22 28.05 -17.41
CA ALA A 192 4.41 27.32 -18.37
C ALA A 192 4.60 25.81 -18.20
N LEU A 193 3.53 25.05 -18.38
CA LEU A 193 3.50 23.59 -18.20
C LEU A 193 3.79 22.88 -19.53
N ASP A 194 4.93 23.22 -20.14
CA ASP A 194 5.35 22.76 -21.47
C ASP A 194 6.42 21.66 -21.40
N ALA A 195 7.22 21.63 -20.33
CA ALA A 195 8.18 20.57 -20.04
C ALA A 195 7.55 19.45 -19.20
N ALA A 196 8.12 18.25 -19.26
CA ALA A 196 7.70 17.14 -18.39
C ALA A 196 8.20 17.27 -16.95
N ILE A 197 9.33 17.95 -16.77
CA ILE A 197 9.95 18.23 -15.47
C ILE A 197 10.35 19.70 -15.50
N ILE A 198 9.87 20.45 -14.52
CA ILE A 198 10.22 21.86 -14.33
C ILE A 198 11.02 21.97 -13.04
N ILE A 199 12.21 22.55 -13.14
CA ILE A 199 13.10 22.78 -11.99
C ILE A 199 12.93 24.22 -11.52
N PHE A 200 12.86 24.40 -10.20
CA PHE A 200 12.70 25.71 -9.57
C PHE A 200 14.02 26.23 -9.03
N THR A 201 14.31 27.50 -9.32
CA THR A 201 15.50 28.19 -8.80
C THR A 201 15.29 28.60 -7.35
N HIS A 202 16.39 28.92 -6.67
CA HIS A 202 16.34 29.42 -5.30
C HIS A 202 15.47 30.68 -5.17
N ASP A 203 15.60 31.63 -6.10
CA ASP A 203 14.81 32.88 -6.10
C ASP A 203 13.31 32.61 -6.33
N GLU A 204 12.96 31.63 -7.16
CA GLU A 204 11.58 31.21 -7.37
C GLU A 204 10.98 30.60 -6.10
N LEU A 205 11.77 29.83 -5.34
CA LEU A 205 11.33 29.29 -4.04
C LEU A 205 11.13 30.39 -2.99
N ILE A 206 11.97 31.41 -2.97
CA ILE A 206 11.77 32.60 -2.13
C ILE A 206 10.45 33.28 -2.48
N ALA A 207 10.17 33.48 -3.77
CA ALA A 207 8.92 34.10 -4.20
C ALA A 207 7.68 33.29 -3.78
N ILE A 208 7.73 31.95 -3.87
CA ILE A 208 6.63 31.09 -3.40
C ILE A 208 6.48 31.21 -1.88
N LYS A 209 7.60 31.14 -1.14
CA LYS A 209 7.60 31.28 0.33
C LYS A 209 6.92 32.57 0.76
N ASP A 210 7.23 33.67 0.09
CA ASP A 210 6.67 35.00 0.41
C ASP A 210 5.17 35.09 0.06
N ASN A 211 4.73 34.44 -1.03
CA ASN A 211 3.31 34.31 -1.35
C ASN A 211 2.55 33.51 -0.27
N VAL A 212 3.07 32.35 0.14
CA VAL A 212 2.48 31.53 1.21
C VAL A 212 2.43 32.31 2.52
N TYR A 213 3.49 33.06 2.85
CA TYR A 213 3.51 33.93 4.02
C TYR A 213 2.36 34.96 3.98
N ASN A 214 2.14 35.63 2.85
CA ASN A 214 1.06 36.60 2.70
C ASN A 214 -0.33 35.96 2.85
N GLU A 215 -0.53 34.75 2.34
CA GLU A 215 -1.78 34.00 2.51
C GLU A 215 -2.02 33.62 3.98
N ILE A 216 -0.96 33.21 4.71
CA ILE A 216 -1.05 32.96 6.16
C ILE A 216 -1.50 34.22 6.89
N LYS A 217 -0.97 35.40 6.54
CA LYS A 217 -1.40 36.68 7.15
C LYS A 217 -2.89 36.94 6.90
N GLN A 218 -3.41 36.63 5.71
CA GLN A 218 -4.83 36.77 5.40
C GLN A 218 -5.71 35.78 6.18
N LEU A 219 -5.27 34.52 6.33
CA LEU A 219 -5.98 33.52 7.12
C LEU A 219 -6.00 33.90 8.60
N ILE A 220 -4.87 34.37 9.14
CA ILE A 220 -4.76 34.84 10.53
C ILE A 220 -5.67 36.05 10.79
N ALA A 221 -5.77 36.99 9.84
CA ALA A 221 -6.66 38.15 9.97
C ALA A 221 -8.14 37.74 10.13
N ASN A 222 -8.52 36.58 9.59
CA ASN A 222 -9.87 36.03 9.66
C ASN A 222 -10.01 34.88 10.67
N TYR A 223 -8.96 34.57 11.43
CA TYR A 223 -8.95 33.43 12.34
C TYR A 223 -9.99 33.59 13.45
N LYS A 224 -10.71 32.50 13.71
CA LYS A 224 -11.65 32.38 14.83
C LYS A 224 -11.31 31.10 15.59
N PRO A 225 -11.33 31.10 16.93
CA PRO A 225 -11.23 29.87 17.71
C PRO A 225 -12.36 28.91 17.37
N SER A 226 -12.13 27.61 17.60
CA SER A 226 -13.14 26.56 17.47
C SER A 226 -14.37 26.87 18.32
N ASP A 227 -15.55 26.62 17.75
CA ASP A 227 -16.83 26.75 18.45
C ASP A 227 -17.21 25.50 19.25
N LEU A 228 -16.50 24.38 19.09
CA LEU A 228 -16.68 23.18 19.91
C LEU A 228 -16.44 23.47 21.40
N GLN A 229 -17.45 23.16 22.22
CA GLN A 229 -17.46 23.33 23.67
C GLN A 229 -17.77 22.02 24.40
N GLY A 230 -17.30 21.90 25.65
CA GLY A 230 -17.64 20.80 26.54
C GLY A 230 -17.30 19.41 25.97
N GLU A 231 -18.26 18.48 26.05
CA GLU A 231 -18.09 17.09 25.60
C GLU A 231 -17.79 16.96 24.09
N SER A 232 -18.29 17.89 23.27
CA SER A 232 -18.03 17.88 21.82
C SER A 232 -16.55 18.08 21.48
N ARG A 233 -15.81 18.76 22.36
CA ARG A 233 -14.36 19.01 22.22
C ARG A 233 -13.53 17.74 22.30
N LYS A 234 -14.04 16.65 22.91
CA LYS A 234 -13.34 15.35 22.94
C LYS A 234 -13.24 14.71 21.55
N PHE A 235 -14.05 15.17 20.59
CA PHE A 235 -14.07 14.62 19.23
C PHE A 235 -13.33 15.48 18.21
N GLY A 236 -13.12 16.78 18.48
CA GLY A 236 -12.25 17.65 17.68
C GLY A 236 -10.79 17.38 18.07
N ALA A 237 -9.94 16.94 17.15
CA ALA A 237 -8.52 16.79 17.47
C ALA A 237 -7.86 18.19 17.48
N PHE A 238 -7.30 18.63 18.61
CA PHE A 238 -6.72 19.97 18.74
C PHE A 238 -5.19 19.96 18.75
N LYS A 239 -4.56 20.95 18.13
CA LYS A 239 -3.10 21.20 18.15
C LYS A 239 -2.79 22.68 18.37
N THR A 240 -1.68 22.98 19.02
CA THR A 240 -1.14 24.34 19.07
C THR A 240 -0.24 24.58 17.86
N LEU A 241 -0.48 25.69 17.15
CA LEU A 241 0.32 26.15 16.02
C LEU A 241 0.94 27.50 16.35
N SER A 242 2.26 27.58 16.38
CA SER A 242 2.97 28.84 16.62
C SER A 242 3.35 29.53 15.30
N PHE A 243 3.07 30.83 15.17
CA PHE A 243 3.48 31.65 14.04
C PHE A 243 3.64 33.12 14.47
N GLU A 244 4.78 33.74 14.16
CA GLU A 244 5.11 35.14 14.52
C GLU A 244 4.77 35.52 15.97
N ASP A 245 5.36 34.77 16.91
CA ASP A 245 5.22 34.98 18.36
C ASP A 245 3.81 34.80 18.92
N ARG A 246 2.89 34.20 18.16
CA ARG A 246 1.53 33.87 18.61
C ARG A 246 1.23 32.39 18.46
N ASP A 247 0.49 31.88 19.42
CA ASP A 247 -0.04 30.51 19.41
C ASP A 247 -1.51 30.51 19.01
N TYR A 248 -1.85 29.62 18.08
CA TYR A 248 -3.19 29.40 17.57
C TYR A 248 -3.65 27.99 17.94
N GLU A 249 -4.90 27.86 18.35
CA GLU A 249 -5.50 26.56 18.64
C GLU A 249 -6.19 26.02 17.38
N ILE A 250 -5.65 24.95 16.81
CA ILE A 250 -6.09 24.38 15.54
C ILE A 250 -6.95 23.15 15.80
N GLU A 251 -8.21 23.18 15.35
CA GLU A 251 -9.08 22.02 15.29
C GLU A 251 -8.91 21.28 13.97
N MET A 252 -8.34 20.07 14.01
CA MET A 252 -7.92 19.32 12.82
C MET A 252 -9.04 18.55 12.12
N LYS A 253 -10.17 18.29 12.80
CA LYS A 253 -11.16 17.31 12.34
C LYS A 253 -12.33 17.91 11.59
N PHE A 254 -12.91 19.01 12.09
CA PHE A 254 -14.09 19.63 11.48
C PHE A 254 -13.86 21.10 11.09
N GLY A 255 -12.82 21.75 11.63
CA GLY A 255 -12.45 23.13 11.30
C GLY A 255 -11.67 23.27 9.99
N HIS A 256 -12.35 23.41 8.85
CA HIS A 256 -11.68 23.58 7.54
C HIS A 256 -10.69 24.75 7.53
N ALA A 257 -11.07 25.92 8.07
CA ALA A 257 -10.19 27.09 8.14
C ALA A 257 -8.98 26.88 9.07
N HIS A 258 -9.13 26.08 10.13
CA HIS A 258 -8.03 25.71 11.02
C HIS A 258 -7.05 24.79 10.28
N TRP A 259 -7.57 23.78 9.57
CA TRP A 259 -6.76 22.87 8.76
C TRP A 259 -6.01 23.63 7.65
N GLU A 260 -6.67 24.59 6.98
CA GLU A 260 -6.05 25.41 5.95
C GLU A 260 -4.89 26.24 6.50
N LEU A 261 -5.10 26.96 7.62
CA LEU A 261 -4.04 27.72 8.30
C LEU A 261 -2.87 26.82 8.71
N TYR A 262 -3.16 25.67 9.32
CA TYR A 262 -2.15 24.69 9.70
C TYR A 262 -1.34 24.19 8.49
N SER A 263 -2.02 23.84 7.41
CA SER A 263 -1.38 23.39 6.18
C SER A 263 -0.50 24.48 5.57
N GLN A 264 -0.93 25.75 5.57
CA GLN A 264 -0.14 26.83 5.01
C GLN A 264 1.11 27.15 5.84
N VAL A 265 1.00 27.16 7.18
CA VAL A 265 2.18 27.34 8.04
C VAL A 265 3.17 26.18 7.90
N TYR A 266 2.69 24.94 7.77
CA TYR A 266 3.55 23.79 7.50
C TYR A 266 4.29 23.92 6.16
N ARG A 267 3.59 24.34 5.09
CA ARG A 267 4.18 24.63 3.77
C ARG A 267 5.23 25.73 3.85
N TYR A 268 4.92 26.85 4.51
CA TYR A 268 5.85 27.96 4.69
C TYR A 268 7.16 27.50 5.35
N ARG A 269 7.07 26.72 6.43
CA ARG A 269 8.25 26.18 7.13
C ARG A 269 9.08 25.25 6.24
N THR A 270 8.41 24.41 5.45
CA THR A 270 9.09 23.51 4.50
C THR A 270 9.85 24.31 3.43
N LEU A 271 9.22 25.36 2.88
CA LEU A 271 9.86 26.26 1.92
C LEU A 271 10.99 27.08 2.53
N GLU A 272 10.83 27.54 3.77
CA GLU A 272 11.88 28.24 4.52
C GLU A 272 13.10 27.33 4.72
N GLU A 273 12.89 26.08 5.14
CA GLU A 273 13.95 25.08 5.25
C GLU A 273 14.60 24.79 3.90
N ALA A 274 13.80 24.67 2.83
CA ALA A 274 14.30 24.46 1.48
C ALA A 274 15.18 25.60 0.96
N VAL A 275 14.77 26.85 1.19
CA VAL A 275 15.55 28.04 0.86
C VAL A 275 16.85 28.02 1.67
N LEU A 276 16.78 27.89 2.99
CA LEU A 276 17.96 27.91 3.87
C LEU A 276 18.99 26.82 3.52
N ASN A 277 18.52 25.62 3.18
CA ASN A 277 19.39 24.49 2.90
C ASN A 277 19.75 24.34 1.42
N GLY A 278 19.14 25.13 0.53
CA GLY A 278 19.37 25.06 -0.91
C GLY A 278 18.83 23.76 -1.53
N TRP A 279 17.62 23.35 -1.14
CA TRP A 279 16.92 22.22 -1.76
C TRP A 279 16.52 22.56 -3.20
N THR A 280 16.41 21.52 -4.03
CA THR A 280 15.93 21.67 -5.42
C THR A 280 14.52 21.09 -5.51
N TYR A 281 13.60 21.90 -6.01
CA TYR A 281 12.23 21.49 -6.25
C TYR A 281 11.99 21.20 -7.73
N TYR A 282 11.18 20.18 -7.97
CA TYR A 282 10.78 19.70 -9.28
C TYR A 282 9.26 19.65 -9.34
N LEU A 283 8.69 20.09 -10.46
CA LEU A 283 7.30 19.85 -10.81
C LEU A 283 7.27 18.83 -11.94
N HIS A 284 6.72 17.65 -11.66
CA HIS A 284 6.54 16.59 -12.65
C HIS A 284 5.15 16.70 -13.25
N ILE A 285 5.10 16.68 -14.58
CA ILE A 285 3.86 16.77 -15.36
C ILE A 285 3.67 15.43 -16.06
N VAL A 286 2.69 14.68 -15.56
CA VAL A 286 2.26 13.40 -16.14
C VAL A 286 1.08 13.69 -17.05
N LYS A 287 1.30 13.55 -18.35
CA LYS A 287 0.29 13.75 -19.38
C LYS A 287 0.40 12.67 -20.43
N GLY A 288 -0.75 12.09 -20.79
CA GLY A 288 -0.81 11.09 -21.87
C GLY A 288 -0.27 9.72 -21.48
N ILE A 289 -0.23 9.42 -20.18
CA ILE A 289 0.06 8.10 -19.63
C ILE A 289 -1.27 7.39 -19.41
N THR A 290 -1.34 6.10 -19.73
CA THR A 290 -2.51 5.25 -19.48
C THR A 290 -2.27 4.26 -18.34
N ASP A 291 -3.32 3.54 -17.91
CA ASP A 291 -3.20 2.49 -16.88
C ASP A 291 -2.20 1.40 -17.34
N ARG A 292 -2.16 1.17 -18.66
CA ARG A 292 -1.27 0.21 -19.31
C ARG A 292 0.17 0.70 -19.31
N ASP A 293 0.40 1.98 -19.60
CA ASP A 293 1.72 2.61 -19.54
C ASP A 293 2.31 2.53 -18.12
N ASP A 294 1.52 2.89 -17.09
CA ASP A 294 1.93 2.78 -15.67
C ASP A 294 2.27 1.33 -15.30
N ALA A 295 1.43 0.36 -15.71
CA ALA A 295 1.70 -1.06 -15.46
C ALA A 295 3.04 -1.51 -16.07
N PHE A 296 3.36 -1.09 -17.30
CA PHE A 296 4.61 -1.42 -17.96
C PHE A 296 5.80 -0.78 -17.25
N LEU A 297 5.70 0.50 -16.90
CA LEU A 297 6.77 1.21 -16.18
C LEU A 297 7.03 0.56 -14.80
N ARG A 298 6.00 0.21 -14.04
CA ARG A 298 6.14 -0.51 -12.76
C ARG A 298 6.79 -1.87 -12.94
N PHE A 299 6.41 -2.61 -13.96
CA PHE A 299 7.02 -3.90 -14.25
C PHE A 299 8.51 -3.78 -14.59
N VAL A 300 8.87 -2.84 -15.48
CA VAL A 300 10.27 -2.61 -15.83
C VAL A 300 11.06 -2.14 -14.62
N TYR A 301 10.57 -1.14 -13.89
CA TYR A 301 11.28 -0.54 -12.76
C TYR A 301 11.36 -1.45 -11.53
N ALA A 302 10.21 -1.84 -10.99
CA ALA A 302 10.14 -2.49 -9.68
C ALA A 302 10.35 -4.00 -9.74
N VAL A 303 9.92 -4.65 -10.83
CA VAL A 303 10.04 -6.12 -10.96
C VAL A 303 11.34 -6.51 -11.67
N CYS A 304 11.71 -5.77 -12.72
CA CYS A 304 12.90 -6.07 -13.52
C CYS A 304 14.12 -5.20 -13.17
N ASN A 305 14.05 -4.40 -12.11
CA ASN A 305 15.14 -3.52 -11.67
C ASN A 305 15.63 -2.53 -12.75
N GLY A 306 14.70 -2.02 -13.55
CA GLY A 306 14.93 -0.97 -14.55
C GLY A 306 15.27 -1.47 -15.96
N GLU A 307 15.46 -2.78 -16.16
CA GLU A 307 15.84 -3.34 -17.46
C GLU A 307 15.14 -4.67 -17.75
N THR A 308 14.61 -4.84 -18.97
CA THR A 308 13.97 -6.10 -19.37
C THR A 308 13.97 -6.30 -20.89
N SER A 309 13.42 -7.41 -21.39
CA SER A 309 13.25 -7.67 -22.82
C SER A 309 11.79 -7.53 -23.26
N ILE A 310 11.57 -7.24 -24.55
CA ILE A 310 10.22 -7.26 -25.14
C ILE A 310 9.54 -8.62 -24.92
N GLN A 311 10.30 -9.73 -25.02
CA GLN A 311 9.78 -11.07 -24.78
C GLN A 311 9.26 -11.25 -23.34
N ALA A 312 10.01 -10.78 -22.34
CA ALA A 312 9.60 -10.87 -20.95
C ALA A 312 8.30 -10.08 -20.67
N ILE A 313 8.13 -8.92 -21.32
CA ILE A 313 6.87 -8.16 -21.24
C ILE A 313 5.73 -8.92 -21.92
N ASN A 314 5.96 -9.47 -23.12
CA ASN A 314 4.95 -10.32 -23.77
C ASN A 314 4.54 -11.50 -22.88
N ASP A 315 5.50 -12.19 -22.26
CA ASP A 315 5.22 -13.31 -21.36
C ASP A 315 4.42 -12.88 -20.13
N ARG A 316 4.76 -11.73 -19.55
CA ARG A 316 4.05 -11.14 -18.40
C ARG A 316 2.59 -10.83 -18.72
N TYR A 317 2.31 -10.29 -19.90
CA TYR A 317 0.98 -9.82 -20.29
C TYR A 317 0.25 -10.73 -21.29
N ARG A 318 0.76 -11.94 -21.58
CA ARG A 318 0.27 -12.83 -22.66
C ARG A 318 -1.23 -13.18 -22.60
N ASN A 319 -1.82 -13.18 -21.41
CA ASN A 319 -3.24 -13.49 -21.19
C ASN A 319 -4.12 -12.22 -21.10
N ILE A 320 -3.50 -11.05 -21.22
CA ILE A 320 -4.12 -9.75 -21.01
C ILE A 320 -4.08 -8.93 -22.31
N LEU A 321 -2.95 -8.95 -23.01
CA LEU A 321 -2.66 -8.16 -24.20
C LEU A 321 -2.11 -9.02 -25.34
N THR A 322 -2.34 -8.58 -26.56
CA THR A 322 -1.68 -9.10 -27.75
C THR A 322 -0.24 -8.55 -27.89
N ALA A 323 0.62 -9.25 -28.64
CA ALA A 323 1.97 -8.76 -28.91
C ALA A 323 1.99 -7.40 -29.64
N ALA A 324 0.97 -7.14 -30.48
CA ALA A 324 0.81 -5.85 -31.15
C ALA A 324 0.48 -4.72 -30.18
N GLU A 325 -0.39 -4.97 -29.19
CA GLU A 325 -0.69 -4.00 -28.14
C GLU A 325 0.52 -3.73 -27.23
N VAL A 326 1.29 -4.77 -26.91
CA VAL A 326 2.54 -4.62 -26.16
C VAL A 326 3.51 -3.71 -26.93
N LEU A 327 3.71 -3.97 -28.22
CA LEU A 327 4.61 -3.16 -29.05
C LEU A 327 4.15 -1.70 -29.14
N ALA A 328 2.86 -1.46 -29.39
CA ALA A 328 2.29 -0.11 -29.47
C ALA A 328 2.47 0.68 -28.16
N THR A 329 2.31 0.01 -27.00
CA THR A 329 2.55 0.63 -25.69
C THR A 329 4.02 0.98 -25.50
N LEU A 330 4.94 0.12 -25.90
CA LEU A 330 6.37 0.40 -25.83
C LEU A 330 6.78 1.57 -26.74
N GLU A 331 6.22 1.63 -27.95
CA GLU A 331 6.44 2.76 -28.87
C GLU A 331 5.92 4.09 -28.30
N ASN A 332 4.75 4.06 -27.65
CA ASN A 332 4.21 5.22 -26.94
C ASN A 332 5.14 5.68 -25.80
N LEU A 333 5.54 4.75 -24.92
CA LEU A 333 6.45 5.04 -23.82
C LEU A 333 7.81 5.56 -24.30
N ALA A 334 8.34 5.04 -25.41
CA ALA A 334 9.57 5.53 -26.02
C ALA A 334 9.39 6.95 -26.59
N THR A 335 8.26 7.23 -27.23
CA THR A 335 7.91 8.58 -27.72
C THR A 335 7.81 9.60 -26.59
N LEU A 336 7.31 9.16 -25.43
CA LEU A 336 7.25 9.96 -24.21
C LEU A 336 8.60 10.06 -23.48
N ASN A 337 9.66 9.43 -24.01
CA ASN A 337 11.00 9.35 -23.41
C ASN A 337 10.98 8.72 -22.00
N CYS A 338 10.06 7.80 -21.74
CA CYS A 338 9.94 7.07 -20.47
C CYS A 338 10.83 5.82 -20.46
N ILE A 339 11.11 5.27 -21.64
CA ILE A 339 11.98 4.12 -21.86
C ILE A 339 12.87 4.33 -23.09
N ASN A 340 14.00 3.61 -23.12
CA ASN A 340 14.82 3.43 -24.31
C ASN A 340 14.73 1.98 -24.78
N ILE A 341 14.61 1.76 -26.08
CA ILE A 341 14.58 0.42 -26.69
C ILE A 341 15.84 0.24 -27.54
N LEU A 342 16.71 -0.68 -27.12
CA LEU A 342 17.98 -1.00 -27.79
C LEU A 342 18.06 -2.51 -28.00
N ASN A 343 18.13 -2.98 -29.25
CA ASN A 343 18.28 -4.41 -29.56
C ASN A 343 17.23 -5.32 -28.87
N GLN A 344 15.97 -4.89 -28.79
CA GLN A 344 14.87 -5.54 -28.05
C GLN A 344 15.00 -5.55 -26.52
N THR A 345 16.03 -4.90 -25.96
CA THR A 345 16.15 -4.59 -24.55
C THR A 345 15.52 -3.24 -24.26
N ILE A 346 14.80 -3.15 -23.14
CA ILE A 346 14.09 -1.98 -22.66
C ILE A 346 14.79 -1.50 -21.41
N HIS A 347 15.17 -0.23 -21.38
CA HIS A 347 15.73 0.43 -20.20
C HIS A 347 14.82 1.58 -19.79
N ILE A 348 14.47 1.67 -18.51
CA ILE A 348 13.72 2.82 -18.00
C ILE A 348 14.62 4.07 -17.97
N THR A 349 14.08 5.22 -18.38
CA THR A 349 14.77 6.51 -18.29
C THR A 349 14.52 7.16 -16.93
N GLU A 350 15.26 8.23 -16.62
CA GLU A 350 14.96 9.07 -15.45
C GLU A 350 13.53 9.63 -15.48
N ARG A 351 13.02 10.00 -16.67
CA ARG A 351 11.62 10.43 -16.81
C ARG A 351 10.66 9.29 -16.47
N GLY A 352 10.91 8.07 -16.95
CA GLY A 352 10.07 6.92 -16.66
C GLY A 352 10.02 6.60 -15.16
N LYS A 353 11.16 6.69 -14.47
CA LYS A 353 11.22 6.55 -13.01
C LYS A 353 10.42 7.64 -12.30
N ASN A 354 10.57 8.88 -12.76
CA ASN A 354 9.94 10.03 -12.13
C ASN A 354 8.43 10.03 -12.25
N ILE A 355 7.85 9.33 -13.24
CA ILE A 355 6.38 9.17 -13.43
C ILE A 355 5.75 8.21 -12.40
N LEU A 356 6.52 7.24 -11.87
CA LEU A 356 6.03 6.20 -10.93
C LEU A 356 5.79 6.74 -9.52
#